data_AF-Q0YUC0-F1
#
_entry.id   AF-Q0YUC0-F1
#
_cell.length_a   1.000
_cell.length_b   1.000
_cell.length_c   1.000
_cell.angle_alpha   90.00
_cell.angle_beta   90.00
_cell.angle_gamma   90.00
#
_symmetry.space_group_name_H-M   'P 1'
#
loop_
_entity.id
_entity.type
_entity.pdbx_description
1 polymer ?
#
loop_
_entity_poly.entity_id
_entity_poly.type
_entity_poly.pdbx_seq_one_letter_code
_entity_poly.pdbx_strand_id
1 'polypeptide(L)'
;MPMRLSTEQINTIVTTSRAVAGLDAIIWLYGSRLDDTRHGGDIDLLIEPVETISLLLRARIKMLLEQKLSLPVDVLVKNPDTAESPFVSIARAQAKLLEITP
;
A
#
# COMPACT_ATOMS: atom_id res chain seq x y z
N MET A 1 -0.95 -16.41 9.18
CA MET A 1 -2.05 -16.55 8.21
C MET A 1 -1.52 -16.12 6.86
N PRO A 2 -1.71 -16.91 5.79
CA PRO A 2 -1.11 -16.60 4.51
C PRO A 2 -1.77 -15.34 3.96
N MET A 3 -0.95 -14.42 3.48
CA MET A 3 -1.40 -13.23 2.79
C MET A 3 -1.81 -13.64 1.36
N ARG A 4 -2.91 -13.12 0.82
CA ARG A 4 -3.37 -13.41 -0.56
C ARG A 4 -2.50 -12.82 -1.66
N LEU A 5 -1.37 -12.24 -1.31
CA LEU A 5 -0.41 -11.69 -2.26
C LEU A 5 0.73 -12.68 -2.39
N SER A 6 1.08 -13.02 -3.64
CA SER A 6 2.31 -13.75 -3.90
C SER A 6 3.51 -12.89 -3.54
N THR A 7 4.65 -13.53 -3.28
CA THR A 7 5.92 -12.83 -3.05
C THR A 7 6.25 -11.85 -4.18
N GLU A 8 5.97 -12.23 -5.42
CA GLU A 8 6.17 -11.38 -6.60
C GLU A 8 5.28 -10.13 -6.57
N GLN A 9 4.01 -10.27 -6.15
CA GLN A 9 3.10 -9.14 -6.00
C GLN A 9 3.57 -8.20 -4.88
N ILE A 10 3.98 -8.75 -3.73
CA ILE A 10 4.56 -7.96 -2.62
C ILE A 10 5.78 -7.18 -3.11
N ASN A 11 6.72 -7.86 -3.78
CA ASN A 11 7.92 -7.22 -4.32
C ASN A 11 7.56 -6.14 -5.35
N THR A 12 6.58 -6.38 -6.21
CA THR A 12 6.08 -5.39 -7.18
C THR A 12 5.46 -4.17 -6.49
N ILE A 13 4.67 -4.38 -5.44
CA ILE A 13 4.02 -3.33 -4.66
C ILE A 13 5.07 -2.45 -3.99
N VAL A 14 6.00 -3.06 -3.26
CA VAL A 14 7.03 -2.34 -2.49
C VAL A 14 7.95 -1.56 -3.42
N THR A 15 8.46 -2.20 -4.47
CA THR A 15 9.39 -1.55 -5.42
C THR A 15 8.73 -0.41 -6.19
N THR A 16 7.51 -0.60 -6.69
CA THR A 16 6.78 0.44 -7.45
C THR A 16 6.39 1.61 -6.57
N SER A 17 5.95 1.35 -5.34
CA SER A 17 5.59 2.40 -4.39
C SER A 17 6.81 3.22 -4.00
N ARG A 18 7.93 2.58 -3.65
CA ARG A 18 9.19 3.26 -3.28
C ARG A 18 9.80 4.06 -4.42
N ALA A 19 9.67 3.59 -5.66
CA ALA A 19 10.16 4.31 -6.84
C ALA A 19 9.47 5.67 -7.05
N VAL A 20 8.27 5.87 -6.50
CA VAL A 20 7.51 7.12 -6.65
C VAL A 20 7.40 7.90 -5.34
N ALA A 21 7.24 7.20 -4.21
CA ALA A 21 7.05 7.80 -2.88
C ALA A 21 8.36 8.05 -2.11
N GLY A 22 9.50 7.59 -2.64
CA GLY A 22 10.80 7.62 -1.97
C GLY A 22 11.22 6.23 -1.48
N LEU A 23 12.53 5.97 -1.50
CA LEU A 23 13.10 4.64 -1.18
C LEU A 23 12.79 4.20 0.26
N ASP A 24 12.71 5.14 1.17
CA ASP A 24 12.45 4.90 2.59
C ASP A 24 10.95 4.94 2.95
N ALA A 25 10.07 5.02 1.94
CA ALA A 25 8.63 4.93 2.18
C ALA A 25 8.27 3.57 2.80
N ILE A 26 7.41 3.62 3.82
CA ILE A 26 6.87 2.45 4.49
C ILE A 26 5.55 2.09 3.82
N ILE A 27 5.37 0.81 3.49
CA ILE A 27 4.19 0.31 2.77
C ILE A 27 3.51 -0.75 3.62
N TRP A 28 2.24 -0.51 3.89
CA TRP A 28 1.40 -1.40 4.67
C TRP A 28 0.25 -1.92 3.81
N LEU A 29 -0.06 -3.20 3.95
CA LEU A 29 -1.28 -3.80 3.43
C LEU A 29 -2.34 -3.80 4.54
N TYR A 30 -3.50 -3.23 4.28
CA TYR A 30 -4.64 -3.31 5.19
C TYR A 30 -5.88 -3.87 4.47
N GLY A 31 -7.00 -3.94 5.19
CA GLY A 31 -8.30 -4.20 4.58
C GLY A 31 -8.52 -5.65 4.14
N SER A 32 -9.36 -5.81 3.11
CA SER A 32 -10.03 -7.07 2.79
C SER A 32 -9.11 -8.19 2.32
N ARG A 33 -7.88 -7.86 1.87
CA ARG A 33 -6.88 -8.83 1.41
C ARG A 33 -6.06 -9.45 2.53
N LEU A 34 -6.27 -9.03 3.78
CA LEU A 34 -5.73 -9.70 4.97
C LEU A 34 -6.56 -10.94 5.40
N ASP A 35 -7.77 -11.10 4.86
CA ASP A 35 -8.67 -12.20 5.18
C ASP A 35 -8.97 -13.06 3.94
N ASP A 36 -8.49 -14.31 3.96
CA ASP A 36 -8.68 -15.32 2.91
C ASP A 36 -10.14 -15.69 2.65
N THR A 37 -11.03 -15.42 3.61
CA THR A 37 -12.44 -15.86 3.55
C THR A 37 -13.32 -14.95 2.69
N ARG A 38 -12.84 -13.78 2.28
CA ARG A 38 -13.61 -12.79 1.50
C ARG A 38 -13.34 -12.97 -0.01
N HIS A 39 -14.37 -13.05 -0.85
CA HIS A 39 -14.22 -13.20 -2.31
C HIS A 39 -14.21 -11.84 -3.02
N GLY A 40 -13.22 -11.60 -3.88
CA GLY A 40 -13.04 -10.32 -4.60
C GLY A 40 -12.64 -9.16 -3.67
N GLY A 41 -11.95 -8.16 -4.21
CA GLY A 41 -11.63 -6.93 -3.47
C GLY A 41 -10.44 -6.18 -4.03
N ASP A 42 -10.29 -4.93 -3.62
CA ASP A 42 -9.16 -4.09 -4.01
C ASP A 42 -7.94 -4.40 -3.12
N ILE A 43 -6.73 -4.08 -3.57
CA ILE A 43 -5.55 -4.09 -2.71
C ILE A 43 -5.51 -2.76 -1.98
N ASP A 44 -5.81 -2.76 -0.68
CA ASP A 44 -5.79 -1.54 0.14
C ASP A 44 -4.38 -1.32 0.71
N LEU A 45 -3.71 -0.25 0.28
CA LEU A 45 -2.35 0.08 0.69
C LEU A 45 -2.30 1.39 1.48
N LEU A 46 -1.59 1.40 2.60
CA LEU A 46 -1.21 2.62 3.30
C LEU A 46 0.28 2.88 3.05
N ILE A 47 0.59 4.04 2.49
CA ILE A 47 1.96 4.46 2.20
C ILE A 47 2.31 5.63 3.12
N GLU A 48 3.44 5.51 3.80
CA GLU A 48 4.01 6.53 4.67
C GLU A 48 5.36 6.96 4.10
N PRO A 49 5.37 8.00 3.26
CA PRO A 49 6.61 8.53 2.72
C PRO A 49 7.35 9.36 3.78
N VAL A 50 8.68 9.43 3.65
CA VAL A 50 9.51 10.33 4.48
C VAL A 50 9.29 11.79 4.10
N GLU A 51 9.04 12.07 2.81
CA GLU A 51 8.72 13.39 2.29
C GLU A 51 7.26 13.47 1.86
N THR A 52 6.65 14.65 2.01
CA THR A 52 5.26 14.88 1.58
C THR A 52 5.12 14.65 0.07
N ILE A 53 4.25 13.70 -0.33
CA ILE A 53 3.93 13.47 -1.74
C ILE A 53 2.61 14.11 -2.13
N SER A 54 2.54 14.57 -3.38
CA SER A 54 1.34 15.20 -3.94
C SER A 54 0.27 14.18 -4.32
N LEU A 55 -0.96 14.66 -4.49
CA LEU A 55 -2.07 13.85 -5.00
C LEU A 55 -1.76 13.22 -6.37
N LEU A 56 -0.97 13.92 -7.20
CA LEU A 56 -0.53 13.42 -8.51
C LEU A 56 0.39 12.20 -8.37
N LEU A 57 1.35 12.25 -7.43
CA LEU A 57 2.24 11.11 -7.17
C LEU A 57 1.48 9.93 -6.58
N ARG A 58 0.53 10.19 -5.67
CA ARG A 58 -0.40 9.17 -5.17
C ARG A 58 -1.18 8.48 -6.30
N ALA A 59 -1.77 9.27 -7.21
CA ALA A 59 -2.50 8.73 -8.36
C ALA A 59 -1.58 7.94 -9.32
N ARG A 60 -0.33 8.39 -9.50
CA ARG A 60 0.68 7.67 -10.29
C ARG A 60 1.02 6.31 -9.69
N ILE A 61 1.16 6.21 -8.37
CA ILE A 61 1.40 4.94 -7.68
C ILE A 61 0.24 3.97 -7.95
N LYS A 62 -1.00 4.43 -7.72
CA LYS A 62 -2.22 3.64 -7.97
C LYS A 62 -2.23 3.09 -9.40
N MET A 63 -2.08 3.97 -10.39
CA MET A 63 -2.09 3.59 -11.81
C MET A 63 -1.01 2.55 -12.15
N LEU A 64 0.23 2.76 -11.69
CA LEU A 64 1.34 1.84 -11.97
C LEU A 64 1.13 0.47 -11.32
N LEU A 65 0.58 0.43 -10.10
CA LEU A 65 0.28 -0.82 -9.41
C LEU A 65 -0.86 -1.58 -10.09
N GLU A 66 -1.95 -0.90 -10.45
CA GLU A 66 -3.07 -1.51 -11.16
C GLU A 66 -2.61 -2.09 -12.51
N GLN A 67 -1.76 -1.36 -13.24
CA GLN A 67 -1.19 -1.82 -14.51
C GLN A 67 -0.32 -3.07 -14.34
N LYS A 68 0.54 -3.12 -13.33
CA LYS A 68 1.47 -4.24 -13.12
C LYS A 68 0.81 -5.47 -12.51
N LEU A 69 -0.17 -5.27 -11.64
CA LEU A 69 -0.81 -6.35 -10.87
C LEU A 69 -2.08 -6.87 -11.56
N SER A 70 -2.62 -6.13 -12.53
CA SER A 70 -3.93 -6.42 -13.15
C SER A 70 -5.05 -6.58 -12.13
N LEU A 71 -4.95 -5.84 -11.02
CA LEU A 71 -5.87 -5.84 -9.90
C LEU A 71 -6.14 -4.39 -9.48
N PRO A 72 -7.37 -4.05 -9.06
CA PRO A 72 -7.66 -2.74 -8.49
C PRO A 72 -6.87 -2.51 -7.19
N VAL A 73 -6.38 -1.29 -7.00
CA VAL A 73 -5.56 -0.91 -5.84
C VAL A 73 -6.09 0.39 -5.28
N ASP A 74 -6.41 0.44 -3.99
CA ASP A 74 -6.63 1.69 -3.28
C ASP A 74 -5.35 2.09 -2.54
N VAL A 75 -4.98 3.36 -2.66
CA VAL A 75 -3.75 3.89 -2.07
C VAL A 75 -4.13 4.99 -1.11
N LEU A 76 -3.95 4.77 0.18
CA LEU A 76 -3.99 5.78 1.22
C LEU A 76 -2.57 6.29 1.48
N VAL A 77 -2.42 7.60 1.67
CA VAL A 77 -1.11 8.21 1.95
C VAL A 77 -1.19 8.96 3.27
N LYS A 78 -0.23 8.69 4.15
CA LYS A 78 -0.03 9.43 5.38
C LYS A 78 1.26 10.26 5.27
N ASN A 79 1.13 11.50 4.81
CA ASN A 79 2.26 12.43 4.72
C ASN A 79 2.72 12.85 6.14
N PRO A 80 4.01 13.11 6.35
CA PRO A 80 4.60 13.39 7.67
C PRO A 80 3.94 14.57 8.39
N ASP A 81 3.62 15.65 7.67
CA ASP A 81 3.09 16.89 8.25
C ASP A 81 1.56 16.94 8.36
N THR A 82 0.87 15.83 8.08
CA THR A 82 -0.60 15.79 8.16
C THR A 82 -1.04 15.37 9.56
N ALA A 83 -2.20 15.85 10.02
CA ALA A 83 -2.82 15.28 11.21
C ALA A 83 -3.23 13.82 10.95
N GLU A 84 -3.10 12.95 11.94
CA GLU A 84 -3.54 11.56 11.78
C GLU A 84 -5.07 11.49 11.83
N SER A 85 -5.66 10.90 10.80
CA SER A 85 -7.10 10.64 10.75
C SER A 85 -7.42 9.38 11.57
N PRO A 86 -8.57 9.32 12.27
CA PRO A 86 -9.03 8.10 12.94
C PRO A 86 -9.03 6.87 12.01
N PHE A 87 -9.33 7.07 10.72
CA PHE A 87 -9.28 6.00 9.73
C PHE A 87 -7.86 5.47 9.50
N VAL A 88 -6.86 6.35 9.40
CA VAL A 88 -5.44 5.96 9.25
C VAL A 88 -4.97 5.18 10.46
N SER A 89 -5.35 5.61 11.67
CA SER A 89 -5.00 4.92 12.91
C SER A 89 -5.57 3.50 12.96
N ILE A 90 -6.86 3.34 12.63
CA ILE A 90 -7.52 2.03 12.56
C ILE A 90 -6.89 1.16 11.47
N ALA A 91 -6.65 1.73 10.28
CA ALA A 91 -6.02 1.02 9.17
C ALA A 91 -4.62 0.52 9.57
N ARG A 92 -3.75 1.38 10.11
CA ARG A 92 -2.39 1.00 10.55
C ARG A 92 -2.42 -0.06 11.65
N ALA A 93 -3.35 0.03 12.60
CA ALA A 93 -3.47 -0.94 13.70
C ALA A 93 -3.79 -2.37 13.21
N GLN A 94 -4.45 -2.52 12.08
CA GLN A 94 -4.79 -3.81 11.48
C GLN A 94 -3.88 -4.18 10.30
N ALA A 95 -2.99 -3.28 9.90
CA ALA A 95 -2.19 -3.47 8.71
C ALA A 95 -1.00 -4.41 8.94
N LYS A 96 -0.54 -5.03 7.86
CA LYS A 96 0.70 -5.79 7.83
C LYS A 96 1.75 -5.05 7.01
N LEU A 97 2.93 -4.88 7.59
CA LEU A 97 4.07 -4.30 6.89
C LEU A 97 4.45 -5.18 5.68
N LEU A 98 4.64 -4.53 4.52
CA LEU A 98 5.16 -5.18 3.33
C LEU A 98 6.65 -4.88 3.19
N GLU A 99 7.44 -5.94 3.12
CA GLU A 99 8.88 -5.87 2.88
C GLU A 99 9.25 -6.71 1.66
N ILE A 100 10.33 -6.33 0.99
CA ILE A 100 10.89 -7.15 -0.09
C ILE A 100 11.36 -8.46 0.53
N THR A 101 10.76 -9.56 0.08
CA THR A 101 11.16 -10.89 0.52
C THR A 101 12.13 -11.46 -0.53
N PRO A 102 13.31 -11.95 -0.12
CA PRO A 102 14.31 -12.53 -1.02
C PRO A 102 13.85 -13.86 -1.64
#